data_AF-A0A2W4TC47-F1
#
_entry.id   AF-A0A2W4TC47-F1
#
_cell.length_a   1.000
_cell.length_b   1.000
_cell.length_c   1.000
_cell.angle_alpha   90.00
_cell.angle_beta   90.00
_cell.angle_gamma   90.00
#
_symmetry.space_group_name_H-M   'P 1'
#
loop_
_entity.id
_entity.type
_entity.pdbx_description
1 polymer ?
#
loop_
_entity_poly.entity_id
_entity_poly.type
_entity_poly.pdbx_seq_one_letter_code
_entity_poly.pdbx_strand_id
1 'polypeptide(L)'
;MRKLMIAAVATFAVVGLAACENAAEKEAGAQADAIESAANVEATQLENAADAAPTDAAEDALNAQADAVQATADEQADAVEAAAGNRDGGMTTANTPN
;
A
#
# COMPACT_ATOMS: atom_id res chain seq x y z
N MET A 1 24.61 14.83 -9.36
CA MET A 1 24.06 15.04 -7.99
C MET A 1 22.83 15.93 -8.08
N ARG A 2 21.73 15.37 -8.55
CA ARG A 2 20.41 16.00 -8.45
C ARG A 2 19.79 15.47 -7.17
N LYS A 3 19.76 16.37 -6.20
CA LYS A 3 19.10 16.20 -4.93
C LYS A 3 17.60 16.34 -5.18
N LEU A 4 16.78 15.63 -4.41
CA LEU A 4 15.71 16.16 -3.57
C LEU A 4 14.47 15.25 -3.55
N MET A 5 14.22 14.71 -2.34
CA MET A 5 12.92 14.38 -1.76
C MET A 5 12.20 13.19 -2.43
N ILE A 6 11.58 12.26 -1.73
CA ILE A 6 10.59 12.47 -0.67
C ILE A 6 10.70 11.29 0.31
N ALA A 7 10.93 11.59 1.59
CA ALA A 7 10.70 10.62 2.64
C ALA A 7 9.18 10.38 2.73
N ALA A 8 8.71 9.26 2.20
CA ALA A 8 7.37 8.77 2.46
C ALA A 8 7.25 8.47 3.96
N VAL A 9 6.78 9.45 4.73
CA VAL A 9 6.37 9.24 6.10
C VAL A 9 5.05 8.48 6.02
N ALA A 10 5.15 7.15 5.99
CA ALA A 10 4.04 6.26 6.29
C ALA A 10 3.55 6.61 7.70
N THR A 11 2.55 7.47 7.77
CA THR A 11 1.83 7.74 9.00
C THR A 11 0.87 6.57 9.16
N PHE A 12 1.39 5.48 9.72
CA PHE A 12 0.59 4.38 10.26
C PHE A 12 -0.28 4.95 11.38
N ALA A 13 -1.43 5.49 11.00
CA ALA A 13 -2.51 5.78 11.92
C ALA A 13 -3.07 4.43 12.36
N VAL A 14 -2.43 3.81 13.34
CA VAL A 14 -3.00 2.69 14.10
C VAL A 14 -4.24 3.24 14.79
N VAL A 15 -5.39 3.12 14.13
CA VAL A 15 -6.69 3.57 14.65
C VAL A 15 -7.14 2.60 15.73
N GLY A 16 -6.55 2.74 16.92
CA GLY A 16 -7.34 2.93 18.14
C GLY A 16 -8.30 1.84 18.64
N LEU A 17 -8.11 0.55 18.37
CA LEU A 17 -8.80 -0.52 19.13
C LEU A 17 -7.85 -1.65 19.55
N ALA A 18 -7.04 -1.39 20.58
CA ALA A 18 -6.20 -2.38 21.25
C ALA A 18 -6.97 -3.41 22.10
N ALA A 19 -8.10 -3.93 21.63
CA ALA A 19 -8.83 -4.99 22.34
C ALA A 19 -9.56 -5.91 21.35
N CYS A 20 -8.94 -7.07 21.09
CA CYS A 20 -9.37 -8.17 20.20
C CYS A 20 -8.96 -8.05 18.73
N GLU A 21 -7.67 -7.87 18.44
CA GLU A 21 -7.10 -8.24 17.14
C GLU A 21 -7.30 -9.76 16.96
N ASN A 22 -8.28 -10.15 16.15
CA ASN A 22 -8.57 -11.56 15.94
C ASN A 22 -7.54 -12.19 14.97
N ALA A 23 -7.51 -13.52 14.88
CA ALA A 23 -6.57 -14.21 14.00
C ALA A 23 -6.73 -13.82 12.51
N ALA A 24 -7.93 -13.38 12.11
CA ALA A 24 -8.21 -13.00 10.72
C ALA A 24 -7.64 -11.62 10.35
N GLU A 25 -7.69 -10.64 11.24
CA GLU A 25 -7.07 -9.33 11.06
C GLU A 25 -5.54 -9.46 11.00
N LYS A 26 -4.96 -10.28 11.88
CA LYS A 26 -3.52 -10.57 11.85
C LYS A 26 -3.08 -11.28 10.56
N GLU A 27 -3.87 -12.23 10.07
CA GLU A 27 -3.58 -12.92 8.81
C GLU A 27 -3.73 -11.97 7.61
N ALA A 28 -4.73 -11.08 7.64
CA ALA A 28 -4.94 -10.07 6.60
C ALA A 28 -3.83 -9.03 6.58
N GLY A 29 -3.38 -8.52 7.73
CA GLY A 29 -2.22 -7.62 7.81
C GLY A 29 -0.96 -8.28 7.25
N ALA A 30 -0.71 -9.55 7.58
CA ALA A 30 0.43 -10.28 7.00
C ALA A 30 0.30 -10.48 5.47
N GLN A 31 -0.91 -10.60 4.94
CA GLN A 31 -1.16 -10.66 3.50
C GLN A 31 -0.96 -9.30 2.82
N ALA A 32 -1.46 -8.22 3.44
CA ALA A 32 -1.26 -6.84 3.00
C ALA A 32 0.24 -6.50 2.95
N ASP A 33 0.98 -6.78 4.03
CA ASP A 33 2.44 -6.62 4.09
C ASP A 33 3.16 -7.37 2.96
N ALA A 34 2.70 -8.58 2.63
CA ALA A 34 3.30 -9.36 1.55
C ALA A 34 3.03 -8.75 0.16
N ILE A 35 1.83 -8.18 -0.04
CA ILE A 35 1.46 -7.47 -1.28
C ILE A 35 2.34 -6.23 -1.45
N GLU A 36 2.40 -5.38 -0.43
CA GLU A 36 3.23 -4.16 -0.43
C GLU A 36 4.71 -4.48 -0.61
N SER A 37 5.21 -5.52 0.07
CA SER A 37 6.61 -5.92 -0.04
C SER A 37 6.96 -6.41 -1.45
N ALA A 38 6.09 -7.17 -2.09
CA ALA A 38 6.29 -7.61 -3.48
C ALA A 38 6.28 -6.43 -4.45
N ALA A 39 5.34 -5.51 -4.28
CA ALA A 39 5.24 -4.31 -5.09
C ALA A 39 6.44 -3.37 -4.92
N ASN A 40 6.97 -3.24 -3.70
CA ASN A 40 8.17 -2.46 -3.44
C ASN A 40 9.41 -3.03 -4.16
N VAL A 41 9.55 -4.36 -4.22
CA VAL A 41 10.63 -5.00 -4.98
C VAL A 41 10.48 -4.74 -6.49
N GLU A 42 9.27 -4.74 -7.01
CA GLU A 42 9.00 -4.42 -8.42
C GLU A 42 9.23 -2.94 -8.73
N ALA A 43 8.69 -2.04 -7.91
CA ALA A 43 8.88 -0.60 -8.03
C ALA A 43 10.37 -0.24 -7.97
N THR A 44 11.13 -0.82 -7.04
CA THR A 44 12.59 -0.65 -6.96
C THR A 44 13.29 -1.07 -8.26
N GLN A 45 12.84 -2.15 -8.92
CA GLN A 45 13.43 -2.56 -10.20
C GLN A 45 13.13 -1.55 -11.31
N LEU A 46 11.92 -0.99 -11.33
CA LEU A 46 11.51 0.04 -12.29
C LEU A 46 12.28 1.35 -12.07
N GLU A 47 12.45 1.78 -10.82
CA GLU A 47 13.24 2.96 -10.45
C GLU A 47 14.72 2.78 -10.82
N ASN A 48 15.31 1.61 -10.55
CA ASN A 48 16.69 1.31 -11.00
C ASN A 48 16.83 1.33 -12.53
N ALA A 49 15.79 0.90 -13.25
CA ALA A 49 15.76 1.01 -14.71
C ALA A 49 15.60 2.47 -15.16
N ALA A 50 14.83 3.28 -14.44
CA ALA A 50 14.65 4.71 -14.68
C ALA A 50 15.98 5.45 -14.51
N ASP A 51 16.74 5.15 -13.45
CA ASP A 51 18.09 5.70 -13.19
C ASP A 51 19.09 5.41 -14.31
N ALA A 52 18.91 4.29 -15.02
CA ALA A 52 19.74 3.88 -16.16
C ALA A 52 19.20 4.37 -17.52
N ALA A 53 18.07 5.06 -17.55
CA ALA A 53 17.41 5.45 -18.79
C ALA A 53 18.21 6.51 -19.56
N PRO A 54 18.25 6.43 -20.91
CA PRO A 54 19.06 7.34 -21.73
C PRO A 54 18.41 8.72 -21.94
N THR A 55 17.15 8.90 -21.52
CA THR A 55 16.37 10.12 -21.73
C THR A 55 15.41 10.35 -20.57
N ASP A 56 15.22 11.61 -20.20
CA ASP A 56 14.26 12.03 -19.16
C ASP A 56 12.84 11.48 -19.41
N ALA A 57 12.38 11.45 -20.67
CA ALA A 57 11.06 10.91 -21.00
C ALA A 57 10.91 9.40 -20.71
N ALA A 58 12.01 8.64 -20.78
CA ALA A 58 12.01 7.22 -20.45
C ALA A 58 12.15 6.99 -18.93
N GLU A 59 12.92 7.83 -18.25
CA GLU A 59 12.98 7.89 -16.78
C GLU A 59 11.58 8.18 -16.21
N ASP A 60 10.90 9.23 -16.69
CA ASP A 60 9.55 9.61 -16.26
C ASP A 60 8.53 8.48 -16.49
N ALA A 61 8.60 7.80 -17.63
CA ALA A 61 7.70 6.69 -17.94
C ALA A 61 7.92 5.47 -17.02
N LEU A 62 9.16 5.19 -16.62
CA LEU A 62 9.49 4.09 -15.71
C LEU A 62 9.11 4.44 -14.26
N ASN A 63 9.36 5.67 -13.83
CA ASN A 63 8.92 6.16 -12.51
C ASN A 63 7.39 6.15 -12.39
N ALA A 64 6.67 6.61 -13.43
CA ALA A 64 5.20 6.55 -13.43
C ALA A 64 4.65 5.11 -13.37
N GLN A 65 5.39 4.13 -13.91
CA GLN A 65 5.03 2.72 -13.76
C GLN A 65 5.30 2.22 -12.33
N ALA A 66 6.41 2.62 -11.71
CA ALA A 66 6.70 2.29 -10.32
C ALA A 66 5.61 2.83 -9.37
N ASP A 67 5.20 4.09 -9.57
CA ASP A 67 4.10 4.72 -8.83
C ASP A 67 2.79 3.96 -9.01
N ALA A 68 2.47 3.53 -10.23
CA ALA A 68 1.25 2.77 -10.51
C ALA A 68 1.25 1.38 -9.85
N VAL A 69 2.41 0.73 -9.79
CA VAL A 69 2.58 -0.56 -9.09
C VAL A 69 2.35 -0.39 -7.59
N GLN A 70 2.95 0.64 -6.97
CA GLN A 70 2.76 0.94 -5.56
C GLN A 70 1.29 1.27 -5.25
N ALA A 71 0.67 2.18 -6.01
CA ALA A 71 -0.74 2.55 -5.80
C ALA A 71 -1.69 1.34 -5.95
N THR A 72 -1.43 0.46 -6.91
CA THR A 72 -2.22 -0.77 -7.10
C THR A 72 -2.05 -1.73 -5.92
N ALA A 73 -0.86 -1.81 -5.35
CA ALA A 73 -0.57 -2.66 -4.20
C ALA A 73 -1.24 -2.11 -2.92
N ASP A 74 -1.20 -0.80 -2.71
CA ASP A 74 -1.87 -0.13 -1.61
C ASP A 74 -3.38 -0.39 -1.67
N GLU A 75 -4.02 -0.23 -2.83
CA GLU A 75 -5.45 -0.52 -3.00
C GLU A 75 -5.79 -1.99 -2.70
N GLN A 76 -4.89 -2.92 -3.03
CA GLN A 76 -5.07 -4.35 -2.74
C GLN A 76 -4.88 -4.67 -1.26
N ALA A 77 -3.86 -4.08 -0.62
CA ALA A 77 -3.61 -4.19 0.80
C ALA A 77 -4.79 -3.66 1.61
N ASP A 78 -5.28 -2.46 1.28
CA ASP A 78 -6.47 -1.85 1.86
C ASP A 78 -7.70 -2.75 1.70
N ALA A 79 -7.89 -3.34 0.52
CA ALA A 79 -9.02 -4.24 0.27
C ALA A 79 -8.95 -5.52 1.13
N VAL A 80 -7.74 -6.06 1.35
CA VAL A 80 -7.51 -7.24 2.20
C VAL A 80 -7.81 -6.90 3.66
N GLU A 81 -7.27 -5.80 4.17
CA GLU A 81 -7.49 -5.34 5.55
C GLU A 81 -8.96 -4.98 5.80
N ALA A 82 -9.59 -4.22 4.89
CA ALA A 82 -11.00 -3.88 4.99
C ALA A 82 -11.89 -5.11 4.98
N ALA A 83 -11.55 -6.14 4.20
CA ALA A 83 -12.29 -7.39 4.16
C ALA A 83 -12.12 -8.21 5.45
N ALA A 84 -11.06 -8.01 6.22
CA ALA A 84 -10.87 -8.63 7.54
C ALA A 84 -11.63 -7.88 8.64
N GLY A 85 -11.53 -6.55 8.68
CA GLY A 85 -12.27 -5.72 9.63
C GLY A 85 -13.80 -5.83 9.48
N ASN A 86 -14.28 -5.99 8.24
CA ASN A 86 -15.71 -6.29 7.98
C ASN A 86 -16.13 -7.70 8.43
N ARG A 87 -15.21 -8.67 8.47
CA ARG A 87 -15.48 -10.04 8.88
C ARG A 87 -15.47 -10.24 10.40
N ASP A 88 -14.76 -9.40 11.16
CA ASP A 88 -14.70 -9.49 12.64
C ASP A 88 -15.79 -8.73 13.39
N GLY A 89 -16.81 -8.24 12.68
CA GLY A 89 -17.97 -7.57 13.31
C GLY A 89 -17.92 -6.04 13.30
N GLY A 90 -17.01 -5.44 12.53
CA GLY A 90 -17.03 -4.01 12.21
C GLY A 90 -18.14 -3.62 11.23
N MET A 91 -19.39 -3.65 11.68
CA MET A 91 -20.50 -2.77 11.27
C MET A 91 -20.49 -2.23 9.82
N THR A 92 -20.60 -3.09 8.81
CA THR A 92 -21.10 -2.70 7.49
C THR A 92 -22.45 -3.37 7.23
N THR A 93 -23.49 -2.85 7.87
CA THR A 93 -24.84 -2.60 7.30
C THR A 93 -25.86 -2.20 8.38
N ALA A 94 -26.46 -1.02 8.20
CA ALA A 94 -27.73 -0.52 8.78
C ALA A 94 -27.77 0.05 10.22
N ASN A 95 -27.54 1.37 10.35
CA ASN A 95 -28.59 2.31 10.82
C ASN A 95 -28.11 3.78 10.70
N THR A 96 -28.31 4.36 9.52
CA THR A 96 -28.45 5.82 9.37
C THR A 96 -29.84 6.19 9.92
N PRO A 97 -29.99 7.20 10.79
CA PRO A 97 -31.27 7.47 11.47
C PRO A 97 -32.30 8.10 10.51
N ASN A 98 -33.57 7.70 10.66
CA ASN A 98 -34.73 8.43 10.16
C ASN A 98 -35.24 9.37 11.25
#